data_AF-A0A7J8L5D4-F1
#
_entry.id   AF-A0A7J8L5D4-F1
#
_cell.length_a   1.000
_cell.length_b   1.000
_cell.length_c   1.000
_cell.angle_alpha   90.00
_cell.angle_beta   90.00
_cell.angle_gamma   90.00
#
_symmetry.space_group_name_H-M   'P 1'
#
loop_
_entity.id
_entity.type
_entity.pdbx_description
1 polymer ?
#
loop_
_entity_poly.entity_id
_entity_poly.type
_entity_poly.pdbx_seq_one_letter_code
_entity_poly.pdbx_strand_id
1 'polypeptide(L)'
;GCHARIATPKAQLALPELSLGLIPGLGGTQRLPRLVGLSKAIEMLMSSKPILSEEGKKLCLVDTIAPSEELLKVSRKWALDIAERRKPWVKSLQRTDKIGSLSEAQEVLRFARHQAKRTAPNSSLHQACLDVVEEGILHGGYKGLLKEDKVFREIVLSDISKGLVHLFFAQRATSKVPKVTDVGLKPRQIKKVGVIGGGLMDCGIATALIVSNICVLLKELNSDYLLKGIKRIQANVGGLVTRGKLTKDKADKALSILKGVLDYSEFKDVDMVIEAVIENVGLKQKIFSEIEKACPPHCILATNTSTIDLNLIADKLNPQDRVIGAHFF
;
A
#
# COMPACT_ATOMS: atom_id res chain seq x y z
N GLY A 1 0.45 -1.72 29.04
CA GLY A 1 0.10 -2.70 27.99
C GLY A 1 -0.62 -3.87 28.62
N CYS A 2 -1.52 -4.54 27.89
CA CYS A 2 -2.37 -5.62 28.39
C CYS A 2 -1.61 -6.93 28.67
N HIS A 3 -2.19 -7.78 29.53
CA HIS A 3 -1.64 -9.10 29.88
C HIS A 3 -1.97 -10.19 28.85
N ALA A 4 -3.09 -10.03 28.13
CA ALA A 4 -3.50 -10.88 27.03
C ALA A 4 -4.03 -10.03 25.85
N ARG A 5 -4.02 -10.60 24.65
CA ARG A 5 -4.44 -9.98 23.38
C ARG A 5 -5.28 -10.98 22.59
N ILE A 6 -6.52 -10.61 22.31
CA ILE A 6 -7.45 -11.37 21.47
C ILE A 6 -7.71 -10.54 20.22
N ALA A 7 -7.65 -11.16 19.04
CA ALA A 7 -7.85 -10.47 17.76
C ALA A 7 -8.96 -11.13 16.93
N THR A 8 -9.53 -10.37 16.00
CA THR A 8 -10.40 -10.91 14.94
C THR A 8 -9.57 -11.47 13.79
N PRO A 9 -10.10 -12.39 12.97
CA PRO A 9 -9.42 -12.86 11.76
C PRO A 9 -8.99 -11.69 10.87
N LYS A 10 -7.81 -11.82 10.25
CA LYS A 10 -7.20 -10.82 9.37
C LYS A 10 -6.97 -9.42 9.98
N ALA A 11 -7.04 -9.27 11.31
CA ALA A 11 -6.69 -7.99 11.94
C ALA A 11 -5.21 -7.66 11.65
N GLN A 12 -4.93 -6.40 11.31
CA GLN A 12 -3.56 -5.93 11.03
C GLN A 12 -2.90 -5.41 12.32
N LEU A 13 -1.67 -5.86 12.57
CA LEU A 13 -0.90 -5.52 13.78
C LEU A 13 0.46 -4.97 13.34
N ALA A 14 0.78 -3.74 13.73
CA ALA A 14 1.98 -3.03 13.25
C ALA A 14 2.52 -2.02 14.26
N LEU A 15 3.77 -1.62 14.03
CA LEU A 15 4.40 -0.41 14.55
C LEU A 15 4.89 0.43 13.35
N PRO A 16 4.05 1.30 12.77
CA PRO A 16 4.36 2.04 11.55
C PRO A 16 5.16 3.33 11.79
N GLU A 17 5.57 3.63 13.03
CA GLU A 17 6.13 4.91 13.45
C GLU A 17 7.35 5.34 12.61
N LEU A 18 8.21 4.39 12.22
CA LEU A 18 9.41 4.66 11.41
C LEU A 18 9.06 5.24 10.03
N SER A 19 7.94 4.85 9.43
CA SER A 19 7.45 5.44 8.17
C SER A 19 6.99 6.89 8.31
N LEU A 20 6.69 7.33 9.54
CA LEU A 20 6.28 8.70 9.86
C LEU A 20 7.44 9.55 10.40
N GLY A 21 8.67 9.02 10.37
CA GLY A 21 9.82 9.75 10.91
C GLY A 21 9.88 9.73 12.44
N LEU A 22 9.25 8.73 13.07
CA LEU A 22 9.19 8.57 14.52
C LEU A 22 9.72 7.19 14.93
N ILE A 23 9.91 6.98 16.23
CA ILE A 23 10.06 5.64 16.81
C ILE A 23 8.84 5.34 17.67
N PRO A 24 8.55 4.06 18.00
CA PRO A 24 7.53 3.76 18.99
C PRO A 24 7.86 4.47 20.31
N GLY A 25 6.89 5.16 20.90
CA GLY A 25 7.07 5.94 22.15
C GLY A 25 6.27 5.42 23.36
N LEU A 26 5.57 4.29 23.21
CA LEU A 26 4.66 3.74 24.24
C LEU A 26 5.07 2.31 24.68
N GLY A 27 6.35 2.00 24.55
CA GLY A 27 7.02 0.75 24.89
C GLY A 27 6.95 -0.32 23.81
N GLY A 28 6.74 0.09 22.56
CA GLY A 28 6.73 -0.80 21.40
C GLY A 28 8.10 -1.42 21.17
N THR A 29 9.17 -0.63 21.29
CA THR A 29 10.56 -1.08 21.14
C THR A 29 10.94 -2.13 22.19
N GLN A 30 10.25 -2.13 23.34
CA GLN A 30 10.56 -3.01 24.47
C GLN A 30 9.71 -4.27 24.49
N ARG A 31 8.40 -4.12 24.29
CA ARG A 31 7.44 -5.23 24.41
C ARG A 31 7.39 -6.09 23.16
N LEU A 32 7.59 -5.53 21.96
CA LEU A 32 7.51 -6.30 20.73
C LEU A 32 8.60 -7.39 20.66
N PRO A 33 9.91 -7.10 20.86
CA PRO A 33 10.95 -8.14 20.89
C PRO A 33 10.68 -9.25 21.91
N ARG A 34 10.04 -8.90 23.03
CA ARG A 34 9.69 -9.83 24.12
C ARG A 34 8.47 -10.69 23.83
N LEU A 35 7.64 -10.30 22.87
CA LEU A 35 6.43 -11.04 22.48
C LEU A 35 6.66 -11.90 21.25
N VAL A 36 7.30 -11.35 20.20
CA VAL A 36 7.47 -12.02 18.91
C VAL A 36 8.89 -12.53 18.65
N GLY A 37 9.83 -12.21 19.54
CA GLY A 37 11.25 -12.48 19.35
C GLY A 37 11.98 -11.32 18.67
N LEU A 38 13.28 -11.20 18.95
CA LEU A 38 14.07 -10.04 18.53
C LEU A 38 14.15 -9.86 17.02
N SER A 39 14.49 -10.92 16.29
CA SER A 39 14.64 -10.87 14.82
C SER A 39 13.34 -10.41 14.14
N LYS A 40 12.20 -11.01 14.50
CA LYS A 40 10.90 -10.63 13.93
C LYS A 40 10.44 -9.24 14.36
N ALA A 41 10.74 -8.83 15.60
CA ALA A 41 10.42 -7.48 16.05
C ALA A 41 11.19 -6.41 15.28
N ILE A 42 12.49 -6.64 15.02
CA ILE A 42 13.30 -5.75 14.20
C ILE A 42 12.76 -5.70 12.77
N GLU A 43 12.41 -6.84 12.17
CA GLU A 43 11.78 -6.88 10.84
C GLU A 43 10.51 -6.00 10.79
N MET A 44 9.62 -6.15 11.78
CA MET A 44 8.38 -5.37 11.86
C MET A 44 8.63 -3.87 12.06
N LEU A 45 9.57 -3.50 12.94
CA LEU A 45 9.95 -2.12 13.17
C LEU A 45 10.53 -1.51 11.88
N MET A 46 11.61 -2.10 11.35
CA MET A 46 12.35 -1.55 10.21
C MET A 46 11.53 -1.50 8.93
N SER A 47 10.61 -2.46 8.71
CA SER A 47 9.75 -2.45 7.53
C SER A 47 8.50 -1.59 7.69
N SER A 48 8.09 -1.28 8.93
CA SER A 48 6.80 -0.63 9.25
C SER A 48 5.58 -1.36 8.66
N LYS A 49 5.72 -2.63 8.28
CA LYS A 49 4.64 -3.41 7.65
C LYS A 49 3.79 -4.12 8.70
N PRO A 50 2.46 -4.19 8.51
CA PRO A 50 1.61 -4.97 9.37
C PRO A 50 1.81 -6.46 9.15
N ILE A 51 1.64 -7.24 10.22
CA ILE A 51 1.36 -8.68 10.16
C ILE A 51 -0.13 -8.91 10.40
N LEU A 52 -0.65 -10.04 9.90
CA LEU A 52 -2.04 -10.44 10.16
C LEU A 52 -2.15 -11.18 11.50
N SER A 53 -3.35 -11.17 12.08
CA SER A 53 -3.67 -11.83 13.36
C SER A 53 -3.23 -13.29 13.43
N GLU A 54 -3.29 -14.01 12.31
CA GLU A 54 -2.94 -15.43 12.15
C GLU A 54 -1.43 -15.64 12.32
N GLU A 55 -0.62 -14.78 11.72
CA GLU A 55 0.82 -14.73 11.95
C GLU A 55 1.12 -14.26 13.38
N GLY A 56 0.42 -13.23 13.86
CA GLY A 56 0.51 -12.73 15.22
C GLY A 56 0.25 -13.81 16.27
N LYS A 57 -0.68 -14.73 16.02
CA LYS A 57 -0.96 -15.87 16.90
C LYS A 57 0.20 -16.86 16.93
N LYS A 58 0.76 -17.22 15.77
CA LYS A 58 1.95 -18.08 15.67
C LYS A 58 3.16 -17.48 16.41
N LEU A 59 3.31 -16.16 16.35
CA LEU A 59 4.38 -15.42 17.01
C LEU A 59 4.09 -15.08 18.49
N CYS A 60 2.94 -15.46 19.04
CA CYS A 60 2.47 -15.08 20.38
C CYS A 60 2.32 -13.57 20.63
N LEU A 61 2.18 -12.76 19.57
CA LEU A 61 1.68 -11.39 19.70
C LEU A 61 0.19 -11.40 20.05
N VAL A 62 -0.56 -12.35 19.48
CA VAL A 62 -1.97 -12.59 19.76
C VAL A 62 -2.08 -13.91 20.51
N ASP A 63 -2.82 -13.94 21.62
CA ASP A 63 -3.01 -15.14 22.42
C ASP A 63 -4.11 -16.03 21.84
N THR A 64 -5.19 -15.45 21.30
CA THR A 64 -6.18 -16.20 20.52
C THR A 64 -6.89 -15.34 19.49
N ILE A 65 -7.48 -16.00 18.49
CA ILE A 65 -8.31 -15.37 17.45
C ILE A 65 -9.75 -15.79 17.70
N ALA A 66 -10.66 -14.82 17.69
CA ALA A 66 -12.09 -15.03 17.88
C ALA A 66 -12.88 -14.32 16.77
N PRO A 67 -14.04 -14.86 16.35
CA PRO A 67 -14.94 -14.14 15.46
C PRO A 67 -15.32 -12.77 16.02
N SER A 68 -15.64 -11.81 15.14
CA SER A 68 -15.91 -10.42 15.53
C SER A 68 -17.05 -10.31 16.54
N GLU A 69 -18.10 -11.10 16.34
CA GLU A 69 -19.28 -11.20 17.20
C GLU A 69 -18.98 -11.75 18.60
N GLU A 70 -17.92 -12.55 18.76
CA GLU A 70 -17.56 -13.16 20.04
C GLU A 70 -16.38 -12.47 20.74
N LEU A 71 -15.73 -11.51 20.07
CA LEU A 71 -14.47 -10.91 20.53
C LEU A 71 -14.53 -10.44 21.99
N LEU A 72 -15.58 -9.71 22.36
CA LEU A 72 -15.76 -9.20 23.72
C LEU A 72 -16.03 -10.32 24.74
N LYS A 73 -16.84 -11.31 24.37
CA LYS A 73 -17.16 -12.46 25.22
C LYS A 73 -15.91 -13.26 25.53
N VAL A 74 -15.11 -13.57 24.52
CA VAL A 74 -13.83 -14.30 24.66
C VAL A 74 -12.83 -13.47 25.47
N SER A 75 -12.73 -12.16 25.23
CA SER A 75 -11.83 -11.27 25.97
C SER A 75 -12.17 -11.18 27.46
N ARG A 76 -13.46 -11.02 27.80
CA ARG A 76 -13.93 -10.99 29.19
C ARG A 76 -13.69 -12.33 29.90
N LYS A 77 -13.98 -13.44 29.22
CA LYS A 77 -13.70 -14.78 29.74
C LYS A 77 -12.19 -14.94 30.02
N TRP A 78 -11.33 -14.49 29.11
CA TRP A 78 -9.88 -14.55 29.31
C TRP A 78 -9.42 -13.73 30.52
N ALA A 79 -10.00 -12.55 30.74
CA ALA A 79 -9.71 -11.71 31.90
C ALA A 79 -10.12 -12.40 33.21
N LEU A 80 -11.30 -13.02 33.25
CA LEU A 80 -11.76 -13.83 34.39
C LEU A 80 -10.85 -15.05 34.62
N ASP A 81 -10.47 -15.74 33.54
CA ASP A 81 -9.54 -16.87 33.64
C ASP A 81 -8.18 -16.44 34.24
N ILE A 82 -7.68 -15.23 33.94
CA ILE A 82 -6.47 -14.70 34.60
C ILE A 82 -6.73 -14.41 36.09
N ALA A 83 -7.85 -13.75 36.41
CA ALA A 83 -8.19 -13.39 37.79
C ALA A 83 -8.35 -14.62 38.69
N GLU A 84 -8.97 -15.68 38.15
CA GLU A 84 -9.16 -16.97 38.81
C GLU A 84 -7.94 -17.90 38.70
N ARG A 85 -6.81 -17.41 38.17
CA ARG A 85 -5.55 -18.16 38.02
C ARG A 85 -5.65 -19.40 37.11
N ARG A 86 -6.69 -19.50 36.29
CA ARG A 86 -6.84 -20.49 35.21
C ARG A 86 -5.93 -20.19 34.01
N LYS A 87 -5.46 -18.95 33.88
CA LYS A 87 -4.47 -18.50 32.89
C LYS A 87 -3.38 -17.64 33.54
N PRO A 88 -2.16 -17.63 32.97
CA PRO A 88 -1.05 -16.89 33.54
C PRO A 88 -1.24 -15.37 33.41
N TRP A 89 -0.89 -14.64 34.48
CA TRP A 89 -0.78 -13.18 34.45
C TRP A 89 0.58 -12.78 33.88
N VAL A 90 0.65 -12.65 32.56
CA VAL A 90 1.92 -12.37 31.85
C VAL A 90 2.17 -10.87 31.72
N LYS A 91 3.29 -10.38 32.28
CA LYS A 91 3.77 -9.00 32.10
C LYS A 91 4.79 -8.94 30.96
N SER A 92 4.35 -8.52 29.77
CA SER A 92 5.18 -8.56 28.55
C SER A 92 6.53 -7.85 28.66
N LEU A 93 6.64 -6.78 29.47
CA LEU A 93 7.90 -6.05 29.65
C LEU A 93 8.98 -6.86 30.40
N GLN A 94 8.55 -7.80 31.25
CA GLN A 94 9.43 -8.61 32.09
C GLN A 94 9.83 -9.93 31.41
N ARG A 95 9.23 -10.26 30.26
CA ARG A 95 9.58 -11.46 29.51
C ARG A 95 10.98 -11.37 28.92
N THR A 96 11.70 -12.48 28.95
CA THR A 96 13.03 -12.65 28.34
C THR A 96 13.13 -13.92 27.49
N ASP A 97 12.11 -14.78 27.53
CA ASP A 97 12.08 -16.10 26.92
C ASP A 97 12.27 -16.10 25.39
N LYS A 98 12.01 -14.96 24.74
CA LYS A 98 12.13 -14.80 23.28
C LYS A 98 13.25 -13.87 22.82
N ILE A 99 14.03 -13.32 23.76
CA ILE A 99 15.14 -12.41 23.40
C ILE A 99 16.36 -13.20 22.88
N GLY A 100 16.55 -14.42 23.37
CA GLY A 100 17.75 -15.23 23.09
C GLY A 100 18.90 -14.89 24.03
N SER A 101 20.08 -15.45 23.76
CA SER A 101 21.30 -15.10 24.48
C SER A 101 21.79 -13.69 24.09
N LEU A 102 22.61 -13.07 24.95
CA LEU A 102 23.17 -11.74 24.66
C LEU A 102 24.01 -11.73 23.37
N SER A 103 24.77 -12.80 23.11
CA SER A 103 25.59 -12.93 21.90
C SER A 103 24.72 -12.95 20.64
N GLU A 104 23.68 -13.80 20.61
CA GLU A 104 22.74 -13.87 19.48
C GLU A 104 22.03 -12.53 19.28
N ALA A 105 21.61 -11.88 20.36
CA ALA A 105 20.94 -10.58 20.27
C ALA A 105 21.84 -9.50 19.66
N GLN A 106 23.12 -9.46 20.05
CA GLN A 106 24.12 -8.53 19.49
C GLN A 106 24.37 -8.79 18.01
N GLU A 107 24.43 -10.05 17.57
CA GLU A 107 24.59 -10.40 16.16
C GLU A 107 23.40 -9.94 15.32
N VAL A 108 22.17 -10.20 15.79
CA VAL A 108 20.94 -9.77 15.12
C VAL A 108 20.90 -8.24 14.99
N LEU A 109 21.23 -7.51 16.07
CA LEU A 109 21.28 -6.04 16.06
C LEU A 109 22.37 -5.52 15.12
N ARG A 110 23.56 -6.15 15.09
CA ARG A 110 24.65 -5.78 14.18
C ARG A 110 24.23 -5.91 12.72
N PHE A 111 23.59 -7.04 12.37
CA PHE A 111 23.07 -7.25 11.02
C PHE A 111 21.99 -6.22 10.66
N ALA A 112 21.06 -5.95 11.58
CA ALA A 112 20.01 -4.96 11.38
C ALA A 112 20.56 -3.55 11.16
N ARG A 113 21.57 -3.14 11.95
CA ARG A 113 22.26 -1.85 11.78
C ARG A 113 22.92 -1.74 10.41
N HIS A 114 23.58 -2.79 9.94
CA HIS A 114 24.20 -2.82 8.62
C HIS A 114 23.15 -2.71 7.50
N GLN A 115 22.04 -3.44 7.63
CA GLN A 115 20.93 -3.35 6.67
C GLN A 115 20.32 -1.94 6.64
N ALA A 116 20.07 -1.33 7.80
CA ALA A 116 19.50 0.00 7.92
C ALA A 116 20.41 1.08 7.29
N LYS A 117 21.75 0.97 7.44
CA LYS A 117 22.70 1.87 6.76
C LYS A 117 22.62 1.77 5.23
N ARG A 118 22.32 0.58 4.69
CA ARG A 118 22.17 0.37 3.24
C ARG A 118 20.84 0.90 2.70
N THR A 119 19.74 0.72 3.44
CA THR A 119 18.40 1.10 2.98
C THR A 119 18.06 2.56 3.23
N ALA A 120 18.60 3.15 4.30
CA ALA A 120 18.32 4.52 4.70
C ALA A 120 19.60 5.23 5.23
N PRO A 121 20.62 5.45 4.38
CA PRO A 121 21.93 5.96 4.80
C PRO A 121 21.85 7.33 5.48
N ASN A 122 20.88 8.16 5.08
CA ASN A 122 20.71 9.53 5.59
C ASN A 122 19.76 9.61 6.80
N SER A 123 19.28 8.48 7.31
CA SER A 123 18.28 8.44 8.40
C SER A 123 18.91 7.88 9.68
N SER A 124 19.22 8.77 10.63
CA SER A 124 19.63 8.39 11.99
C SER A 124 18.51 7.68 12.77
N LEU A 125 17.26 7.79 12.30
CA LEU A 125 16.06 7.26 12.94
C LEU A 125 16.11 5.74 13.15
N HIS A 126 16.52 4.99 12.12
CA HIS A 126 16.58 3.53 12.19
C HIS A 126 17.64 3.08 13.20
N GLN A 127 18.79 3.75 13.25
CA GLN A 127 19.84 3.46 14.23
C GLN A 127 19.36 3.78 15.65
N ALA A 128 18.77 4.97 15.85
CA ALA A 128 18.22 5.36 17.15
C ALA A 128 17.17 4.37 17.68
N CYS A 129 16.29 3.86 16.80
CA CYS A 129 15.34 2.82 17.17
C CYS A 129 16.04 1.53 17.63
N LEU A 130 17.08 1.08 16.92
CA LEU A 130 17.85 -0.11 17.29
C LEU A 130 18.62 0.10 18.60
N ASP A 131 19.14 1.30 18.84
CA ASP A 131 19.84 1.67 20.09
C ASP A 131 18.91 1.62 21.31
N VAL A 132 17.65 2.00 21.13
CA VAL A 132 16.60 1.90 22.16
C VAL A 132 16.23 0.44 22.43
N VAL A 133 16.14 -0.40 21.39
CA VAL A 133 15.91 -1.84 21.55
C VAL A 133 17.08 -2.50 22.29
N GLU A 134 18.31 -2.21 21.89
CA GLU A 134 19.53 -2.75 22.51
C GLU A 134 19.62 -2.41 24.00
N GLU A 135 19.33 -1.17 24.37
CA GLU A 135 19.30 -0.74 25.78
C GLU A 135 18.38 -1.61 26.64
N GLY A 136 17.20 -1.90 26.11
CA GLY A 136 16.22 -2.75 26.77
C GLY A 136 16.64 -4.20 26.93
N ILE A 137 17.51 -4.67 26.05
CA ILE A 137 18.07 -6.03 26.09
C ILE A 137 19.20 -6.07 27.14
N LEU A 138 20.10 -5.10 27.12
CA LEU A 138 21.28 -5.05 28.00
C LEU A 138 20.91 -4.72 29.45
N HIS A 139 20.07 -3.72 29.66
CA HIS A 139 19.79 -3.14 30.99
C HIS A 139 18.37 -3.40 31.49
N GLY A 140 17.60 -4.22 30.74
CA GLY A 140 16.24 -4.60 31.08
C GLY A 140 15.18 -3.63 30.54
N GLY A 141 13.95 -4.15 30.42
CA GLY A 141 12.86 -3.46 29.71
C GLY A 141 12.50 -2.09 30.28
N TYR A 142 12.61 -1.87 31.59
CA TYR A 142 12.32 -0.57 32.19
C TYR A 142 13.34 0.51 31.80
N LYS A 143 14.64 0.18 31.79
CA LYS A 143 15.69 1.09 31.30
C LYS A 143 15.50 1.38 29.81
N GLY A 144 15.13 0.38 29.03
CA GLY A 144 14.73 0.55 27.64
C GLY A 144 13.56 1.51 27.44
N LEU A 145 12.52 1.47 28.29
CA LEU A 145 11.40 2.43 28.22
C LEU A 145 11.84 3.87 28.50
N LEU A 146 12.75 4.07 29.47
CA LEU A 146 13.29 5.40 29.77
C LEU A 146 14.10 5.96 28.60
N LYS A 147 14.92 5.11 27.94
CA LYS A 147 15.63 5.52 26.73
C LYS A 147 14.67 5.76 25.56
N GLU A 148 13.62 4.96 25.42
CA GLU A 148 12.59 5.14 24.40
C GLU A 148 11.92 6.51 24.53
N ASP A 149 11.45 6.90 25.72
CA ASP A 149 10.83 8.22 25.96
C ASP A 149 11.81 9.36 25.64
N LYS A 150 13.07 9.25 26.10
CA LYS A 150 14.11 10.25 25.81
C LYS A 150 14.32 10.42 24.31
N VAL A 151 14.61 9.33 23.61
CA VAL A 151 14.93 9.33 22.17
C VAL A 151 13.71 9.76 21.35
N PHE A 152 12.50 9.36 21.75
CA PHE A 152 11.26 9.79 21.10
C PHE A 152 11.08 11.31 21.14
N ARG A 153 11.32 11.94 22.30
CA ARG A 153 11.23 13.40 22.47
C ARG A 153 12.25 14.18 21.63
N GLU A 154 13.43 13.61 21.44
CA GLU A 154 14.45 14.20 20.57
C GLU A 154 14.04 14.10 19.09
N ILE A 155 13.56 12.92 18.67
CA ILE A 155 13.19 12.64 17.28
C ILE A 155 11.97 13.42 16.83
N VAL A 156 10.93 13.54 17.66
CA VAL A 156 9.68 14.23 17.27
C VAL A 156 9.90 15.71 16.91
N LEU A 157 10.97 16.32 17.44
CA LEU A 157 11.35 17.70 17.14
C LEU A 157 12.27 17.84 15.92
N SER A 158 12.75 16.73 15.37
CA SER A 158 13.67 16.71 14.21
C SER A 158 12.97 17.11 12.91
N ASP A 159 13.74 17.66 11.97
CA ASP A 159 13.22 18.07 10.67
C ASP A 159 12.82 16.89 9.79
N ILE A 160 13.47 15.73 9.97
CA ILE A 160 13.08 14.47 9.31
C ILE A 160 11.65 14.09 9.73
N SER A 161 11.36 14.14 11.03
CA SER A 161 10.02 13.85 11.56
C SER A 161 8.99 14.83 11.02
N LYS A 162 9.27 16.14 11.10
CA LYS A 162 8.37 17.18 10.55
C LYS A 162 8.10 16.98 9.07
N GLY A 163 9.13 16.66 8.27
CA GLY A 163 9.00 16.43 6.84
C GLY A 163 8.12 15.22 6.50
N LEU A 164 8.32 14.09 7.20
CA LEU A 164 7.53 12.87 6.96
C LEU A 164 6.09 13.00 7.48
N VAL A 165 5.87 13.67 8.61
CA VAL A 165 4.53 14.01 9.08
C VAL A 165 3.82 14.97 8.12
N HIS A 166 4.52 15.99 7.61
CA HIS A 166 3.98 16.86 6.57
C HIS A 166 3.58 16.06 5.33
N LEU A 167 4.44 15.16 4.84
CA LEU A 167 4.12 14.29 3.70
C LEU A 167 2.88 13.42 3.96
N PHE A 168 2.73 12.87 5.17
CA PHE A 168 1.56 12.08 5.56
C PHE A 168 0.24 12.87 5.44
N PHE A 169 0.24 14.14 5.86
CA PHE A 169 -0.92 15.02 5.72
C PHE A 169 -1.12 15.49 4.28
N ALA A 170 -0.04 15.86 3.59
CA ALA A 170 -0.08 16.29 2.20
C ALA A 170 -0.66 15.19 1.29
N GLN A 171 -0.26 13.94 1.47
CA GLN A 171 -0.79 12.80 0.74
C GLN A 171 -2.30 12.62 0.93
N ARG A 172 -2.86 12.95 2.10
CA ARG A 172 -4.31 12.93 2.34
C ARG A 172 -5.03 14.13 1.78
N ALA A 173 -4.34 15.26 1.67
CA ALA A 173 -4.89 16.49 1.14
C ALA A 173 -5.03 16.45 -0.40
N THR A 174 -4.25 15.62 -1.11
CA THR A 174 -4.30 15.54 -2.58
C THR A 174 -5.67 15.19 -3.17
N SER A 175 -6.55 14.53 -2.40
CA SER A 175 -7.92 14.21 -2.83
C SER A 175 -8.95 15.32 -2.54
N LYS A 176 -8.55 16.39 -1.85
CA LYS A 176 -9.40 17.53 -1.49
C LYS A 176 -9.08 18.72 -2.39
N VAL A 177 -9.91 18.93 -3.40
CA VAL A 177 -9.78 20.05 -4.34
C VAL A 177 -10.93 21.02 -4.08
N PRO A 178 -10.66 22.23 -3.54
CA PRO A 178 -11.69 23.23 -3.30
C PRO A 178 -12.49 23.53 -4.57
N LYS A 179 -13.80 23.75 -4.41
CA LYS A 179 -14.77 23.97 -5.50
C LYS A 179 -14.99 22.77 -6.43
N VAL A 180 -14.40 21.61 -6.16
CA VAL A 180 -14.56 20.40 -6.98
C VAL A 180 -15.06 19.24 -6.13
N THR A 181 -14.36 18.88 -5.06
CA THR A 181 -14.74 17.72 -4.22
C THR A 181 -15.60 18.09 -3.01
N ASP A 182 -15.79 19.38 -2.74
CA ASP A 182 -16.61 19.96 -1.66
C ASP A 182 -18.05 20.31 -2.10
N VAL A 183 -18.36 20.21 -3.39
CA VAL A 183 -19.69 20.55 -3.95
C VAL A 183 -20.71 19.40 -3.86
N GLY A 184 -20.41 18.34 -3.10
CA GLY A 184 -21.34 17.25 -2.80
C GLY A 184 -21.53 16.20 -3.90
N LEU A 185 -20.66 16.19 -4.93
CA LEU A 185 -20.69 15.19 -6.00
C LEU A 185 -20.27 13.80 -5.50
N LYS A 186 -20.84 12.77 -6.11
CA LYS A 186 -20.47 11.36 -5.87
C LYS A 186 -19.76 10.80 -7.09
N PRO A 187 -18.62 10.10 -6.93
CA PRO A 187 -17.95 9.44 -8.04
C PRO A 187 -18.88 8.45 -8.75
N ARG A 188 -18.93 8.51 -10.08
CA ARG A 188 -19.61 7.50 -10.90
C ARG A 188 -18.82 6.20 -10.86
N GLN A 189 -19.52 5.08 -10.97
CA GLN A 189 -18.87 3.77 -11.06
C GLN A 189 -18.33 3.58 -12.49
N ILE A 190 -17.03 3.34 -12.61
CA ILE A 190 -16.37 2.97 -13.87
C ILE A 190 -16.22 1.45 -13.88
N LYS A 191 -16.85 0.78 -14.85
CA LYS A 191 -16.80 -0.68 -15.02
C LYS A 191 -15.95 -1.10 -16.21
N LYS A 192 -15.98 -0.30 -17.28
CA LYS A 192 -15.32 -0.60 -18.55
C LYS A 192 -14.50 0.59 -19.04
N VAL A 193 -13.22 0.34 -19.34
CA VAL A 193 -12.27 1.37 -19.80
C VAL A 193 -11.69 0.99 -21.15
N GLY A 194 -11.71 1.92 -22.11
CA GLY A 194 -10.95 1.80 -23.35
C GLY A 194 -9.54 2.34 -23.16
N VAL A 195 -8.50 1.59 -23.52
CA VAL A 195 -7.12 2.08 -23.54
C VAL A 195 -6.68 2.10 -25.00
N ILE A 196 -6.32 3.29 -25.50
CA ILE A 196 -5.92 3.48 -26.90
C ILE A 196 -4.41 3.47 -27.00
N GLY A 197 -3.90 2.45 -27.70
CA GLY A 197 -2.48 2.16 -27.83
C GLY A 197 -2.17 0.71 -27.45
N GLY A 198 -0.90 0.34 -27.59
CA GLY A 198 -0.35 -0.98 -27.25
C GLY A 198 1.13 -0.91 -26.84
N GLY A 199 1.60 0.29 -26.53
CA GLY A 199 2.96 0.61 -26.13
C GLY A 199 3.26 0.23 -24.68
N LEU A 200 4.38 0.73 -24.17
CA LEU A 200 4.84 0.39 -22.83
C LEU A 200 3.93 0.98 -21.74
N MET A 201 3.58 2.27 -21.85
CA MET A 201 2.71 2.96 -20.89
C MET A 201 1.31 2.36 -20.87
N ASP A 202 0.73 2.16 -22.05
CA ASP A 202 -0.63 1.68 -22.27
C ASP A 202 -0.83 0.29 -21.67
N CYS A 203 0.18 -0.58 -21.83
CA CYS A 203 0.20 -1.89 -21.19
C CYS A 203 0.26 -1.77 -19.66
N GLY A 204 1.00 -0.81 -19.11
CA GLY A 204 1.04 -0.52 -17.68
C GLY A 204 -0.31 -0.06 -17.14
N ILE A 205 -0.96 0.88 -17.83
CA ILE A 205 -2.29 1.40 -17.51
C ILE A 205 -3.33 0.27 -17.54
N ALA A 206 -3.36 -0.50 -18.63
CA ALA A 206 -4.26 -1.65 -18.77
C ALA A 206 -4.03 -2.68 -17.65
N THR A 207 -2.77 -2.97 -17.30
CA THR A 207 -2.42 -3.88 -16.19
C THR A 207 -2.99 -3.37 -14.85
N ALA A 208 -2.81 -2.07 -14.54
CA ALA A 208 -3.28 -1.49 -13.29
C ALA A 208 -4.82 -1.55 -13.15
N LEU A 209 -5.53 -1.33 -14.25
CA LEU A 209 -6.99 -1.39 -14.31
C LEU A 209 -7.53 -2.82 -14.11
N ILE A 210 -7.00 -3.80 -14.86
CA ILE A 210 -7.52 -5.18 -14.77
C ILE A 210 -7.23 -5.84 -13.41
N VAL A 211 -6.07 -5.54 -12.80
CA VAL A 211 -5.73 -6.02 -11.45
C VAL A 211 -6.68 -5.42 -10.39
N SER A 212 -7.29 -4.28 -10.70
CA SER A 212 -8.32 -3.62 -9.89
C SER A 212 -9.75 -4.10 -10.21
N ASN A 213 -9.91 -5.15 -11.02
CA ASN A 213 -11.18 -5.69 -11.51
C ASN A 213 -11.99 -4.72 -12.40
N ILE A 214 -11.31 -3.87 -13.18
CA ILE A 214 -11.94 -3.01 -14.19
C ILE A 214 -11.76 -3.67 -15.57
N CYS A 215 -12.85 -3.82 -16.34
CA CYS A 215 -12.79 -4.41 -17.68
C CYS A 215 -12.07 -3.44 -18.63
N VAL A 216 -11.15 -3.97 -19.46
CA VAL A 216 -10.35 -3.14 -20.37
C VAL A 216 -10.50 -3.60 -21.80
N LEU A 217 -10.81 -2.65 -22.69
CA LEU A 217 -10.67 -2.79 -24.13
C LEU A 217 -9.34 -2.16 -24.56
N LEU A 218 -8.38 -2.98 -24.98
CA LEU A 218 -7.11 -2.50 -25.54
C LEU A 218 -7.28 -2.33 -27.05
N LYS A 219 -7.27 -1.08 -27.53
CA LYS A 219 -7.42 -0.77 -28.95
C LYS A 219 -6.08 -0.48 -29.60
N GLU A 220 -5.77 -1.21 -30.67
CA GLU A 220 -4.62 -0.95 -31.54
C GLU A 220 -5.06 -0.95 -33.02
N LEU A 221 -4.30 -0.32 -33.92
CA LEU A 221 -4.53 -0.30 -35.36
C LEU A 221 -4.12 -1.61 -36.03
N ASN A 222 -3.08 -2.28 -35.53
CA ASN A 222 -2.49 -3.45 -36.17
C ASN A 222 -2.51 -4.67 -35.24
N SER A 223 -2.91 -5.82 -35.79
CA SER A 223 -3.05 -7.08 -35.05
C SER A 223 -1.76 -7.55 -34.37
N ASP A 224 -0.60 -7.35 -35.01
CA ASP A 224 0.68 -7.77 -34.46
C ASP A 224 1.07 -6.93 -33.24
N TYR A 225 0.81 -5.61 -33.31
CA TYR A 225 1.04 -4.70 -32.18
C TYR A 225 0.05 -4.96 -31.04
N LEU A 226 -1.22 -5.23 -31.37
CA LEU A 226 -2.23 -5.62 -30.38
C LEU A 226 -1.82 -6.90 -29.63
N LEU A 227 -1.40 -7.94 -30.36
CA LEU A 227 -0.93 -9.20 -29.77
C LEU A 227 0.33 -8.99 -28.91
N LYS A 228 1.27 -8.14 -29.33
CA LYS A 228 2.44 -7.76 -28.52
C LYS A 228 2.02 -7.04 -27.22
N GLY A 229 1.05 -6.13 -27.30
CA GLY A 229 0.50 -5.43 -26.13
C GLY A 229 -0.13 -6.39 -25.13
N ILE A 230 -1.00 -7.30 -25.61
CA ILE A 230 -1.62 -8.33 -24.76
C ILE A 230 -0.56 -9.22 -24.09
N LYS A 231 0.45 -9.68 -24.84
CA LYS A 231 1.55 -10.49 -24.27
C LYS A 231 2.32 -9.73 -23.19
N ARG A 232 2.54 -8.42 -23.36
CA ARG A 232 3.20 -7.60 -22.35
C ARG A 232 2.35 -7.46 -21.08
N ILE A 233 1.05 -7.25 -21.22
CA ILE A 233 0.12 -7.21 -20.08
C ILE A 233 0.12 -8.55 -19.34
N GLN A 234 0.08 -9.68 -20.06
CA GLN A 234 0.19 -11.03 -19.49
C GLN A 234 1.51 -11.20 -18.71
N ALA A 235 2.63 -10.75 -19.26
CA ALA A 235 3.94 -10.79 -18.60
C ALA A 235 3.96 -9.92 -17.33
N ASN A 236 3.37 -8.72 -17.36
CA ASN A 236 3.28 -7.84 -16.20
C ASN A 236 2.49 -8.48 -15.06
N VAL A 237 1.32 -9.06 -15.39
CA VAL A 237 0.48 -9.78 -14.42
C VAL A 237 1.21 -11.01 -13.87
N GLY A 238 1.87 -11.80 -14.72
CA GLY A 238 2.70 -12.93 -14.31
C GLY A 238 3.83 -12.49 -13.35
N GLY A 239 4.45 -11.35 -13.62
CA GLY A 239 5.45 -10.74 -12.75
C GLY A 239 4.92 -10.28 -11.37
N LEU A 240 3.62 -9.99 -11.25
CA LEU A 240 3.00 -9.73 -9.93
C LEU A 240 2.76 -11.01 -9.15
N VAL A 241 2.45 -12.12 -9.84
CA VAL A 241 2.29 -13.45 -9.22
C VAL A 241 3.63 -13.98 -8.71
N THR A 242 4.69 -13.92 -9.53
CA THR A 242 6.03 -14.39 -9.12
C THR A 242 6.58 -13.61 -7.92
N ARG A 243 6.24 -12.32 -7.80
CA ARG A 243 6.60 -11.48 -6.64
C ARG A 243 5.66 -11.62 -5.44
N GLY A 244 4.67 -12.52 -5.50
CA GLY A 244 3.70 -12.76 -4.42
C GLY A 244 2.74 -11.60 -4.15
N LYS A 245 2.63 -10.62 -5.06
CA LYS A 245 1.71 -9.47 -4.93
C LYS A 245 0.29 -9.79 -5.40
N LEU A 246 0.12 -10.82 -6.21
CA LEU A 246 -1.17 -11.26 -6.76
C LEU A 246 -1.24 -12.79 -6.71
N THR A 247 -2.39 -13.35 -6.36
CA THR A 247 -2.60 -14.80 -6.43
C THR A 247 -2.88 -15.23 -7.86
N LYS A 248 -2.62 -16.51 -8.19
CA LYS A 248 -2.87 -17.06 -9.53
C LYS A 248 -4.34 -16.87 -9.95
N ASP A 249 -5.29 -17.21 -9.08
CA ASP A 249 -6.73 -17.05 -9.38
C ASP A 249 -7.12 -15.60 -9.67
N LYS A 250 -6.52 -14.63 -8.96
CA LYS A 250 -6.75 -13.21 -9.21
C LYS A 250 -6.12 -12.75 -10.51
N ALA A 251 -4.95 -13.29 -10.86
CA ALA A 251 -4.28 -13.02 -12.13
C ALA A 251 -5.11 -13.54 -13.32
N ASP A 252 -5.59 -14.78 -13.24
CA ASP A 252 -6.40 -15.39 -14.29
C ASP A 252 -7.71 -14.60 -14.49
N LYS A 253 -8.35 -14.18 -13.39
CA LYS A 253 -9.53 -13.30 -13.44
C LYS A 253 -9.22 -11.92 -14.04
N ALA A 254 -8.08 -11.32 -13.70
CA ALA A 254 -7.69 -10.02 -14.26
C ALA A 254 -7.46 -10.14 -15.78
N LEU A 255 -6.84 -11.22 -16.25
CA LEU A 255 -6.61 -11.44 -17.68
C LEU A 255 -7.89 -11.75 -18.46
N SER A 256 -8.89 -12.39 -17.84
CA SER A 256 -10.14 -12.71 -18.52
C SER A 256 -11.02 -11.49 -18.83
N ILE A 257 -10.80 -10.37 -18.14
CA ILE A 257 -11.53 -9.10 -18.36
C ILE A 257 -10.78 -8.12 -19.28
N LEU A 258 -9.64 -8.54 -19.84
CA LEU A 258 -8.92 -7.83 -20.89
C LEU A 258 -9.38 -8.33 -22.26
N LYS A 259 -9.76 -7.43 -23.14
CA LYS A 259 -10.10 -7.74 -24.54
C LYS A 259 -9.36 -6.82 -25.49
N GLY A 260 -8.75 -7.39 -26.53
CA GLY A 260 -8.13 -6.64 -27.61
C GLY A 260 -9.12 -6.36 -28.73
N VAL A 261 -9.08 -5.15 -29.30
CA VAL A 261 -9.94 -4.73 -30.42
C VAL A 261 -9.14 -3.92 -31.45
N LEU A 262 -9.55 -3.94 -32.71
CA LEU A 262 -8.91 -3.19 -33.80
C LEU A 262 -9.68 -1.92 -34.21
N ASP A 263 -10.92 -1.80 -33.77
CA ASP A 263 -11.82 -0.68 -34.06
C ASP A 263 -12.60 -0.28 -32.80
N TYR A 264 -13.49 0.72 -32.95
CA TYR A 264 -14.30 1.24 -31.85
C TYR A 264 -15.71 0.64 -31.76
N SER A 265 -16.01 -0.44 -32.48
CA SER A 265 -17.36 -1.03 -32.51
C SER A 265 -17.89 -1.44 -31.13
N GLU A 266 -16.98 -1.81 -30.23
CA GLU A 266 -17.25 -2.24 -28.85
C GLU A 266 -17.21 -1.12 -27.81
N PHE A 267 -17.06 0.14 -28.22
CA PHE A 267 -16.91 1.29 -27.31
C PHE A 267 -18.25 1.86 -26.79
N LYS A 268 -19.38 1.28 -27.21
CA LYS A 268 -20.75 1.78 -26.94
C LYS A 268 -21.13 1.76 -25.45
N ASP A 269 -20.48 0.92 -24.65
CA ASP A 269 -20.71 0.73 -23.22
C ASP A 269 -19.46 1.07 -22.37
N VAL A 270 -18.51 1.82 -22.93
CA VAL A 270 -17.30 2.26 -22.22
C VAL A 270 -17.61 3.50 -21.36
N ASP A 271 -17.16 3.48 -20.12
CA ASP A 271 -17.38 4.56 -19.14
C ASP A 271 -16.26 5.61 -19.16
N MET A 272 -15.05 5.20 -19.57
CA MET A 272 -13.88 6.06 -19.66
C MET A 272 -12.92 5.54 -20.75
N VAL A 273 -12.29 6.44 -21.49
CA VAL A 273 -11.20 6.13 -22.41
C VAL A 273 -9.92 6.81 -21.93
N ILE A 274 -8.79 6.11 -22.01
CA ILE A 274 -7.45 6.65 -21.77
C ILE A 274 -6.64 6.50 -23.05
N GLU A 275 -6.36 7.63 -23.68
CA GLU A 275 -5.53 7.73 -24.88
C GLU A 275 -4.05 7.87 -24.49
N ALA A 276 -3.19 7.01 -25.03
CA ALA A 276 -1.75 7.03 -24.71
C ALA A 276 -0.87 6.77 -25.97
N VAL A 277 -1.33 7.25 -27.12
CA VAL A 277 -0.56 7.24 -28.37
C VAL A 277 0.50 8.34 -28.38
N ILE A 278 1.36 8.29 -29.41
CA ILE A 278 2.46 9.23 -29.63
C ILE A 278 2.02 10.70 -29.58
N GLU A 279 2.96 11.57 -29.17
CA GLU A 279 2.73 13.01 -29.02
C GLU A 279 2.61 13.72 -30.38
N ASN A 280 1.44 13.63 -30.97
CA ASN A 280 1.07 14.33 -32.19
C ASN A 280 -0.35 14.90 -32.08
N VAL A 281 -0.46 16.23 -32.14
CA VAL A 281 -1.73 16.96 -31.96
C VAL A 281 -2.79 16.51 -32.97
N GLY A 282 -2.44 16.45 -34.26
CA GLY A 282 -3.40 16.09 -35.32
C GLY A 282 -3.92 14.66 -35.17
N LEU A 283 -3.05 13.72 -34.79
CA LEU A 283 -3.42 12.33 -34.51
C LEU A 283 -4.33 12.24 -33.28
N LYS A 284 -3.98 12.88 -32.17
CA LYS A 284 -4.79 12.86 -30.94
C LYS A 284 -6.16 13.49 -31.17
N GLN A 285 -6.23 14.65 -31.85
CA GLN A 285 -7.50 15.25 -32.25
C GLN A 285 -8.36 14.28 -33.07
N LYS A 286 -7.77 13.61 -34.07
CA LYS A 286 -8.49 12.61 -34.87
C LYS A 286 -9.03 11.46 -34.01
N ILE A 287 -8.20 10.92 -33.11
CA ILE A 287 -8.59 9.84 -32.19
C ILE A 287 -9.75 10.28 -31.29
N PHE A 288 -9.65 11.46 -30.66
CA PHE A 288 -10.72 11.98 -29.81
C PHE A 288 -12.03 12.19 -30.59
N SER A 289 -11.98 12.66 -31.84
CA SER A 289 -13.18 12.75 -32.69
C SER A 289 -13.78 11.39 -33.07
N GLU A 290 -12.96 10.33 -33.19
CA GLU A 290 -13.45 8.96 -33.42
C GLU A 290 -14.09 8.39 -32.16
N ILE A 291 -13.46 8.62 -30.99
CA ILE A 291 -13.97 8.17 -29.70
C ILE A 291 -15.30 8.87 -29.37
N GLU A 292 -15.40 10.18 -29.59
CA GLU A 292 -16.64 10.94 -29.34
C GLU A 292 -17.85 10.36 -30.07
N LYS A 293 -17.64 9.83 -31.29
CA LYS A 293 -18.70 9.20 -32.10
C LYS A 293 -19.05 7.79 -31.63
N ALA A 294 -18.07 7.05 -31.10
CA ALA A 294 -18.23 5.64 -30.74
C ALA A 294 -18.68 5.42 -29.28
N CYS A 295 -18.33 6.34 -28.39
CA CYS A 295 -18.61 6.25 -26.96
C CYS A 295 -19.96 6.89 -26.58
N PRO A 296 -20.56 6.44 -25.48
CA PRO A 296 -21.77 7.07 -24.95
C PRO A 296 -21.48 8.50 -24.44
N PRO A 297 -22.49 9.37 -24.38
CA PRO A 297 -22.32 10.77 -23.97
C PRO A 297 -21.77 10.93 -22.55
N HIS A 298 -21.94 9.92 -21.68
CA HIS A 298 -21.40 9.97 -20.32
C HIS A 298 -19.92 9.59 -20.22
N CYS A 299 -19.32 9.02 -21.27
CA CYS A 299 -17.94 8.51 -21.26
C CYS A 299 -16.93 9.64 -21.01
N ILE A 300 -15.99 9.43 -20.08
CA ILE A 300 -14.88 10.36 -19.81
C ILE A 300 -13.78 10.14 -20.85
N LEU A 301 -13.28 11.22 -21.46
CA LEU A 301 -12.23 11.18 -22.48
C LEU A 301 -10.91 11.66 -21.89
N ALA A 302 -10.06 10.74 -21.44
CA ALA A 302 -8.79 11.07 -20.84
C ALA A 302 -7.62 10.88 -21.80
N THR A 303 -6.59 11.72 -21.68
CA THR A 303 -5.30 11.54 -22.37
C THR A 303 -4.16 11.42 -21.36
N ASN A 304 -3.20 10.57 -21.67
CA ASN A 304 -1.93 10.40 -20.97
C ASN A 304 -0.83 11.33 -21.51
N THR A 305 -1.17 12.34 -22.33
CA THR A 305 -0.16 13.26 -22.88
C THR A 305 0.68 13.91 -21.78
N SER A 306 1.97 14.07 -22.06
CA SER A 306 2.92 14.73 -21.16
C SER A 306 3.28 16.15 -21.60
N THR A 307 3.08 16.49 -22.88
CA THR A 307 3.62 17.71 -23.49
C THR A 307 2.61 18.53 -24.29
N ILE A 308 1.43 17.98 -24.60
CA ILE A 308 0.42 18.66 -25.40
C ILE A 308 -0.64 19.30 -24.49
N ASP A 309 -1.00 20.55 -24.79
CA ASP A 309 -2.11 21.24 -24.13
C ASP A 309 -3.44 20.51 -24.38
N LEU A 310 -4.16 20.20 -23.30
CA LEU A 310 -5.46 19.52 -23.37
C LEU A 310 -6.49 20.33 -24.15
N ASN A 311 -6.43 21.67 -24.11
CA ASN A 311 -7.34 22.52 -24.87
C ASN A 311 -7.17 22.31 -26.39
N LEU A 312 -5.93 22.10 -26.85
CA LEU A 312 -5.67 21.80 -28.27
C LEU A 312 -6.22 20.43 -28.68
N ILE A 313 -6.22 19.45 -27.77
CA ILE A 313 -6.82 18.14 -28.04
C ILE A 313 -8.35 18.25 -28.08
N ALA A 314 -8.93 19.04 -27.18
CA ALA A 314 -10.38 19.24 -27.06
C ALA A 314 -11.00 20.17 -28.10
N ASP A 315 -10.20 20.96 -28.82
CA ASP A 315 -10.65 22.03 -29.74
C ASP A 315 -11.73 21.59 -30.75
N LYS A 316 -11.68 20.34 -31.21
CA LYS A 316 -12.61 19.78 -32.21
C LYS A 316 -13.79 19.00 -31.61
N LEU A 317 -13.91 18.93 -30.29
CA LEU A 317 -14.95 18.18 -29.59
C LEU A 317 -16.08 19.09 -29.13
N ASN A 318 -17.29 18.54 -29.08
CA ASN A 318 -18.46 19.23 -28.54
C ASN A 318 -19.44 18.25 -27.88
N PRO A 319 -19.62 18.27 -26.54
CA PRO A 319 -19.03 19.19 -25.56
C PRO A 319 -17.62 18.80 -25.09
N GLN A 320 -16.82 19.80 -24.68
CA GLN A 320 -15.42 19.64 -24.22
C GLN A 320 -15.29 19.25 -22.74
N ASP A 321 -16.38 19.30 -21.98
CA ASP A 321 -16.44 19.06 -20.52
C ASP A 321 -16.06 17.64 -20.08
N ARG A 322 -15.92 16.72 -21.04
CA ARG A 322 -15.52 15.32 -20.81
C ARG A 322 -14.03 15.07 -20.96
N VAL A 323 -13.25 16.05 -21.43
CA VAL A 323 -11.82 15.90 -21.70
C VAL A 323 -11.01 16.19 -20.44
N ILE A 324 -10.17 15.23 -20.02
CA ILE A 324 -9.29 15.37 -18.84
C ILE A 324 -7.90 14.81 -19.09
N GLY A 325 -6.96 15.16 -18.22
CA GLY A 325 -5.63 14.55 -18.18
C GLY A 325 -5.60 13.40 -17.19
N ALA A 326 -5.14 12.23 -17.64
CA ALA A 326 -4.82 11.08 -16.79
C ALA A 326 -3.36 10.70 -17.05
N HIS A 327 -2.44 11.48 -16.48
CA HIS A 327 -1.01 11.36 -16.73
C HIS A 327 -0.36 10.35 -15.77
N PHE A 328 0.17 9.26 -16.32
CA PHE A 328 0.84 8.15 -15.65
C PHE A 328 2.36 8.20 -15.86
N PHE A 329 3.10 7.60 -14.91
CA PHE A 329 4.56 7.48 -14.91
C PHE A 329 4.99 6.02 -14.77
#